data_AF-A0A453KU95-F1
#
_entry.id   AF-A0A453KU95-F1
#
_cell.length_a   1.000
_cell.length_b   1.000
_cell.length_c   1.000
_cell.angle_alpha   90.00
_cell.angle_beta   90.00
_cell.angle_gamma   90.00
#
_symmetry.space_group_name_H-M   'P 1'
#
loop_
_entity.id
_entity.type
_entity.pdbx_description
1 polymer ?
#
loop_
_entity_poly.entity_id
_entity_poly.type
_entity_poly.pdbx_seq_one_letter_code
_entity_poly.pdbx_strand_id
1 'polypeptide(L)'
;SDFTLVAPDQTQSPVFPISPPRTSSSSSSPPPPPPPPRMAAKQPLSDVEDGLLAHLNANAEIPDSRSFASSLGVPHKDVEDVIKRLTAFRIVESADITKETWVLTDEAKGYAARGSPEVQLVAAIPPEGASKGALKERLGDVFDIGMKAAAKNKWIGFEKGNKDLVLRKVEDTRDELQEQLRRLENGEVIADKVIDDLKRRKLVTKEKSIWYSLKKGPEFVAKRKTLATDVTREHLKSGDWKDLEFKDYNYGAQGQPIAIGYSQPLLEVREAIQNIFLEMGFSEMPTNMYVESSFWNFDALFQPQQHPARDSHDTFFLKAPATTTQLPDDYLEKVKQVHQSGGHGSKGYGYDWKRDEAEKNLLRTHTTAVSTRMLYKLAQEVKQLSDAYFISL
;
A
#
# COMPACT_ATOMS: atom_id res chain seq x y z
N SER A 1 10.28 26.17 -44.27
CA SER A 1 9.95 24.88 -44.88
C SER A 1 8.48 24.65 -44.63
N ASP A 2 7.71 24.82 -45.69
CA ASP A 2 6.26 24.95 -45.71
C ASP A 2 5.52 23.77 -45.06
N PHE A 3 4.49 24.07 -44.28
CA PHE A 3 3.31 23.21 -44.17
C PHE A 3 2.06 24.07 -43.95
N THR A 4 1.32 24.26 -45.03
CA THR A 4 -0.01 24.83 -45.12
C THR A 4 -1.01 23.89 -44.44
N LEU A 5 -1.83 24.39 -43.51
CA LEU A 5 -2.98 23.65 -42.95
C LEU A 5 -4.28 24.27 -43.46
N VAL A 6 -4.98 23.48 -44.29
CA VAL A 6 -6.30 23.76 -44.85
C VAL A 6 -7.38 23.40 -43.82
N ALA A 7 -8.42 24.23 -43.74
CA ALA A 7 -9.58 24.06 -42.86
C ALA A 7 -10.43 22.82 -43.22
N PRO A 8 -11.08 22.15 -42.25
CA PRO A 8 -11.90 20.98 -42.53
C PRO A 8 -13.34 21.36 -42.90
N ASP A 9 -13.81 20.83 -44.02
CA ASP A 9 -15.21 20.78 -44.43
C ASP A 9 -15.91 19.59 -43.75
N GLN A 10 -17.16 19.80 -43.34
CA GLN A 10 -18.02 18.79 -42.76
C GLN A 10 -18.65 17.96 -43.88
N THR A 11 -18.37 16.66 -43.92
CA THR A 11 -19.29 15.56 -44.27
C THR A 11 -18.46 14.32 -44.62
N GLN A 12 -18.38 13.35 -43.70
CA GLN A 12 -18.29 11.91 -43.99
C GLN A 12 -18.02 11.13 -42.69
N SER A 13 -18.92 10.20 -42.35
CA SER A 13 -18.75 9.23 -41.28
C SER A 13 -17.63 8.25 -41.64
N PRO A 14 -16.65 7.97 -40.75
CA PRO A 14 -15.60 7.01 -41.08
C PRO A 14 -16.05 5.57 -40.86
N VAL A 15 -15.93 4.77 -41.93
CA VAL A 15 -16.03 3.31 -41.92
C VAL A 15 -14.73 2.73 -41.33
N PHE A 16 -14.84 1.89 -40.30
CA PHE A 16 -13.68 1.21 -39.70
C PHE A 16 -13.19 0.04 -40.58
N PRO A 17 -11.87 -0.15 -40.77
CA PRO A 17 -11.36 -1.28 -41.52
C PRO A 17 -11.42 -2.57 -40.71
N ILE A 18 -12.00 -3.61 -41.33
CA ILE A 18 -12.07 -4.99 -40.83
C ILE A 18 -10.66 -5.59 -40.86
N SER A 19 -10.21 -6.13 -39.72
CA SER A 19 -8.92 -6.82 -39.58
C SER A 19 -8.92 -8.18 -40.30
N PRO A 20 -7.82 -8.62 -40.94
CA PRO A 20 -7.77 -9.93 -41.60
C PRO A 20 -7.64 -11.08 -40.58
N PRO A 21 -8.07 -12.30 -40.93
CA PRO A 21 -8.09 -13.44 -40.02
C PRO A 21 -6.67 -13.93 -39.70
N ARG A 22 -6.40 -14.19 -38.41
CA ARG A 22 -5.14 -14.79 -37.95
C ARG A 22 -5.01 -16.23 -38.48
N THR A 23 -3.89 -16.49 -39.15
CA THR A 23 -3.42 -17.84 -39.50
C THR A 23 -2.96 -18.57 -38.23
N SER A 24 -3.41 -19.81 -38.06
CA SER A 24 -3.02 -20.71 -36.97
C SER A 24 -1.63 -21.29 -37.22
N SER A 25 -0.61 -20.78 -36.54
CA SER A 25 0.69 -21.45 -36.44
C SER A 25 0.67 -22.42 -35.24
N SER A 26 0.85 -23.70 -35.55
CA SER A 26 1.02 -24.77 -34.57
C SER A 26 2.40 -24.65 -33.91
N SER A 27 2.47 -24.09 -32.70
CA SER A 27 3.63 -24.22 -31.82
C SER A 27 3.34 -25.31 -30.77
N SER A 28 4.07 -26.42 -30.87
CA SER A 28 4.06 -27.49 -29.89
C SER A 28 4.68 -27.01 -28.58
N SER A 29 3.85 -26.68 -27.59
CA SER A 29 4.32 -26.51 -26.21
C SER A 29 4.69 -27.87 -25.60
N PRO A 30 5.79 -27.98 -24.83
CA PRO A 30 6.10 -29.21 -24.11
C PRO A 30 5.01 -29.50 -23.07
N PRO A 31 4.76 -30.79 -22.74
CA PRO A 31 3.70 -31.14 -21.82
C PRO A 31 3.98 -30.55 -20.42
N PRO A 32 2.93 -30.15 -19.68
CA PRO A 32 3.10 -29.64 -18.33
C PRO A 32 3.72 -30.72 -17.43
N PRO A 33 4.56 -30.33 -16.45
CA PRO A 33 5.12 -31.29 -15.50
C PRO A 33 3.99 -32.02 -14.76
N PRO A 34 4.19 -33.29 -14.36
CA PRO A 34 3.19 -34.03 -13.63
C PRO A 34 2.84 -33.29 -12.32
N PRO A 35 1.56 -33.33 -11.89
CA PRO A 35 1.15 -32.68 -10.66
C PRO A 35 1.97 -33.23 -9.49
N PRO A 36 2.32 -32.39 -8.49
CA PRO A 36 3.04 -32.85 -7.31
C PRO A 36 2.24 -33.98 -6.63
N PRO A 37 2.93 -34.91 -5.94
CA PRO A 37 2.28 -36.02 -5.28
C PRO A 37 1.17 -35.49 -4.38
N ARG A 38 -0.03 -36.06 -4.57
CA ARG A 38 -1.27 -35.73 -3.87
C ARG A 38 -0.98 -35.59 -2.38
N MET A 39 -0.89 -34.34 -1.89
CA MET A 39 -0.80 -34.07 -0.45
C MET A 39 -1.98 -34.77 0.22
N ALA A 40 -1.71 -35.43 1.35
CA ALA A 40 -2.73 -36.12 2.15
C ALA A 40 -3.98 -35.24 2.24
N ALA A 41 -5.14 -35.79 1.88
CA ALA A 41 -6.40 -35.07 1.90
C ALA A 41 -6.57 -34.45 3.30
N LYS A 42 -6.64 -33.11 3.38
CA LYS A 42 -7.01 -32.43 4.63
C LYS A 42 -8.33 -33.02 5.09
N GLN A 43 -8.32 -33.72 6.22
CA GLN A 43 -9.56 -34.07 6.89
C GLN A 43 -10.30 -32.76 7.23
N PRO A 44 -11.61 -32.68 7.00
CA PRO A 44 -12.36 -31.47 7.32
C PRO A 44 -12.27 -31.20 8.83
N LEU A 45 -12.17 -29.92 9.23
CA LEU A 45 -12.03 -29.51 10.64
C LEU A 45 -13.14 -30.07 11.55
N SER A 46 -14.31 -30.41 10.98
CA SER A 46 -15.41 -31.07 11.68
C SER A 46 -15.01 -32.43 12.25
N ASP A 47 -14.21 -33.21 11.50
CA ASP A 47 -13.84 -34.57 11.89
C ASP A 47 -12.81 -34.55 13.03
N VAL A 48 -11.96 -33.52 13.05
CA VAL A 48 -11.00 -33.27 14.13
C VAL A 48 -11.72 -32.80 15.40
N GLU A 49 -12.74 -31.94 15.26
CA GLU A 49 -13.60 -31.49 16.37
C GLU A 49 -14.37 -32.66 16.98
N ASP A 50 -15.03 -33.48 16.16
CA ASP A 50 -15.76 -34.66 16.61
C ASP A 50 -14.83 -35.70 17.25
N GLY A 51 -13.64 -35.93 16.67
CA GLY A 51 -12.63 -36.84 17.23
C GLY A 51 -12.08 -36.36 18.58
N LEU A 52 -11.86 -35.05 18.74
CA LEU A 52 -11.39 -34.45 20.00
C LEU A 52 -12.47 -34.52 21.09
N LEU A 53 -13.71 -34.19 20.77
CA LEU A 53 -14.83 -34.29 21.70
C LEU A 53 -15.13 -35.75 22.07
N ALA A 54 -15.05 -36.69 21.13
CA ALA A 54 -15.19 -38.11 21.41
C ALA A 54 -14.09 -38.64 22.35
N HIS A 55 -12.84 -38.22 22.12
CA HIS A 55 -11.71 -38.60 22.96
C HIS A 55 -11.80 -38.00 24.37
N LEU A 56 -12.23 -36.73 24.50
CA LEU A 56 -12.53 -36.12 25.80
C LEU A 56 -13.77 -36.71 26.47
N ASN A 57 -14.72 -37.27 25.70
CA ASN A 57 -15.86 -37.97 26.28
C ASN A 57 -15.41 -39.30 26.91
N ALA A 58 -14.56 -40.05 26.21
CA ALA A 58 -14.01 -41.34 26.66
C ALA A 58 -12.92 -41.19 27.74
N ASN A 59 -12.07 -40.17 27.64
CA ASN A 59 -10.97 -39.89 28.56
C ASN A 59 -11.19 -38.54 29.25
N ALA A 60 -11.09 -38.47 30.58
CA ALA A 60 -11.39 -37.26 31.35
C ALA A 60 -10.49 -36.06 31.02
N GLU A 61 -9.28 -36.29 30.48
CA GLU A 61 -8.29 -35.25 30.16
C GLU A 61 -7.45 -35.69 28.95
N ILE A 62 -7.02 -34.71 28.13
CA ILE A 62 -5.96 -34.88 27.13
C ILE A 62 -4.75 -34.10 27.64
N PRO A 63 -3.71 -34.77 28.18
CA PRO A 63 -2.58 -34.08 28.79
C PRO A 63 -1.65 -33.40 27.78
N ASP A 64 -1.61 -33.88 26.53
CA ASP A 64 -0.77 -33.31 25.47
C ASP A 64 -1.45 -33.33 24.11
N SER A 65 -1.80 -32.15 23.59
CA SER A 65 -2.39 -31.98 22.26
C SER A 65 -1.48 -32.40 21.10
N ARG A 66 -0.16 -32.52 21.28
CA ARG A 66 0.76 -33.04 20.23
C ARG A 66 0.68 -34.54 20.07
N SER A 67 0.58 -35.25 21.21
CA SER A 67 0.39 -36.70 21.22
C SER A 67 -0.94 -37.08 20.56
N PHE A 68 -1.97 -36.27 20.81
CA PHE A 68 -3.29 -36.42 20.19
C PHE A 68 -3.29 -36.08 18.69
N ALA A 69 -2.60 -35.01 18.27
CA ALA A 69 -2.44 -34.70 16.86
C ALA A 69 -1.72 -35.85 16.11
N SER A 70 -0.70 -36.43 16.73
CA SER A 70 0.03 -37.59 16.20
C SER A 70 -0.83 -38.84 16.10
N SER A 71 -1.74 -39.11 17.04
CA SER A 71 -2.62 -40.28 17.02
C SER A 71 -3.69 -40.19 15.92
N LEU A 72 -4.13 -38.98 15.59
CA LEU A 72 -5.05 -38.71 14.48
C LEU A 72 -4.34 -38.58 13.12
N GLY A 73 -3.02 -38.45 13.10
CA GLY A 73 -2.25 -38.21 11.86
C GLY A 73 -2.48 -36.82 11.27
N VAL A 74 -2.87 -35.84 12.08
CA VAL A 74 -3.23 -34.47 11.66
C VAL A 74 -2.15 -33.48 12.13
N PRO A 75 -1.84 -32.42 11.37
CA PRO A 75 -0.95 -31.35 11.84
C PRO A 75 -1.45 -30.72 13.15
N HIS A 76 -0.53 -30.47 14.09
CA HIS A 76 -0.86 -29.87 15.40
C HIS A 76 -1.60 -28.52 15.28
N LYS A 77 -1.32 -27.77 14.21
CA LYS A 77 -1.99 -26.49 13.90
C LYS A 77 -3.50 -26.62 13.73
N ASP A 78 -3.98 -27.67 13.04
CA ASP A 78 -5.42 -27.83 12.80
C ASP A 78 -6.15 -28.19 14.12
N VAL A 79 -5.47 -28.93 15.01
CA VAL A 79 -5.96 -29.24 16.36
C VAL A 79 -5.98 -27.97 17.24
N GLU A 80 -4.97 -27.11 17.15
CA GLU A 80 -4.92 -25.82 17.87
C GLU A 80 -6.08 -24.90 17.48
N ASP A 81 -6.41 -24.80 16.18
CA ASP A 81 -7.53 -23.99 15.70
C ASP A 81 -8.88 -24.49 16.23
N VAL A 82 -9.05 -25.82 16.32
CA VAL A 82 -10.23 -26.46 16.93
C VAL A 82 -10.28 -26.21 18.44
N ILE A 83 -9.16 -26.36 19.16
CA ILE A 83 -9.08 -26.09 20.60
C ILE A 83 -9.49 -24.64 20.89
N LYS A 84 -8.92 -23.66 20.19
CA LYS A 84 -9.26 -22.23 20.38
C LYS A 84 -10.74 -21.97 20.15
N ARG A 85 -11.33 -22.60 19.13
CA ARG A 85 -12.77 -22.51 18.86
C ARG A 85 -13.59 -23.09 20.01
N LEU A 86 -13.27 -24.29 20.49
CA LEU A 86 -13.99 -24.94 21.59
C LEU A 86 -13.84 -24.20 22.93
N THR A 87 -12.65 -23.65 23.21
CA THR A 87 -12.42 -22.79 24.38
C THR A 87 -13.23 -21.49 24.30
N ALA A 88 -13.37 -20.88 23.12
CA ALA A 88 -14.20 -19.69 22.95
C ALA A 88 -15.69 -19.94 23.27
N PHE A 89 -16.18 -21.16 22.99
CA PHE A 89 -17.53 -21.60 23.38
C PHE A 89 -17.61 -22.21 24.78
N ARG A 90 -16.51 -22.18 25.58
CA ARG A 90 -16.43 -22.77 26.93
C ARG A 90 -16.74 -24.28 27.00
N ILE A 91 -16.61 -24.98 25.88
CA ILE A 91 -16.84 -26.43 25.77
C ILE A 91 -15.65 -27.20 26.36
N VAL A 92 -14.45 -26.67 26.17
CA VAL A 92 -13.18 -27.25 26.64
C VAL A 92 -12.40 -26.19 27.40
N GLU A 93 -11.77 -26.58 28.51
CA GLU A 93 -10.77 -25.76 29.19
C GLU A 93 -9.38 -26.17 28.70
N SER A 94 -8.65 -25.21 28.13
CA SER A 94 -7.29 -25.42 27.65
C SER A 94 -6.28 -24.73 28.56
N ALA A 95 -5.29 -25.48 29.03
CA ALA A 95 -4.12 -24.96 29.75
C ALA A 95 -2.89 -24.97 28.85
N ASP A 96 -2.25 -23.82 28.69
CA ASP A 96 -1.08 -23.65 27.84
C ASP A 96 0.16 -24.24 28.51
N ILE A 97 0.80 -25.18 27.84
CA ILE A 97 2.11 -25.71 28.23
C ILE A 97 3.13 -25.15 27.24
N THR A 98 4.02 -24.29 27.75
CA THR A 98 5.11 -23.69 26.96
C THR A 98 6.42 -24.37 27.33
N LYS A 99 7.15 -24.88 26.33
CA LYS A 99 8.55 -25.27 26.48
C LYS A 99 9.41 -24.45 25.54
N GLU A 100 10.37 -23.75 26.12
CA GLU A 100 11.43 -23.07 25.39
C GLU A 100 12.56 -24.07 25.15
N THR A 101 12.84 -24.37 23.89
CA THR A 101 14.02 -25.16 23.50
C THR A 101 14.94 -24.31 22.65
N TRP A 102 16.24 -24.43 22.91
CA TRP A 102 17.26 -23.82 22.08
C TRP A 102 17.46 -24.68 20.85
N VAL A 103 17.31 -24.08 19.67
CA VAL A 103 17.50 -24.76 18.39
C VAL A 103 18.68 -24.13 17.67
N LEU A 104 19.46 -24.98 17.01
CA LEU A 104 20.61 -24.56 16.22
C LEU A 104 20.15 -23.82 14.95
N THR A 105 20.78 -22.68 14.65
CA THR A 105 20.60 -22.01 13.36
C THR A 105 21.20 -22.86 12.23
N ASP A 106 20.80 -22.60 10.98
CA ASP A 106 21.34 -23.35 9.84
C ASP A 106 22.86 -23.20 9.69
N GLU A 107 23.39 -22.04 10.07
CA GLU A 107 24.84 -21.79 10.17
C GLU A 107 25.49 -22.68 11.23
N ALA A 108 24.87 -22.80 12.41
CA ALA A 108 25.37 -23.62 13.52
C ALA A 108 25.26 -25.13 13.24
N LYS A 109 24.22 -25.58 12.54
CA LYS A 109 24.14 -26.96 11.99
C LYS A 109 25.30 -27.20 11.02
N GLY A 110 25.62 -26.20 10.19
CA GLY A 110 26.79 -26.21 9.32
C GLY A 110 28.11 -26.38 10.06
N TYR A 111 28.28 -25.73 11.22
CA TYR A 111 29.46 -25.86 12.07
C TYR A 111 29.48 -27.16 12.89
N ALA A 112 28.34 -27.68 13.32
CA ALA A 112 28.24 -28.98 13.97
C ALA A 112 28.70 -30.13 13.03
N ALA A 113 28.35 -30.03 11.74
CA ALA A 113 28.75 -30.99 10.71
C ALA A 113 30.20 -30.81 10.20
N ARG A 114 30.63 -29.58 9.90
CA ARG A 114 31.91 -29.30 9.22
C ARG A 114 33.05 -28.82 10.14
N GLY A 115 32.81 -28.67 11.43
CA GLY A 115 33.76 -28.09 12.40
C GLY A 115 33.57 -26.58 12.56
N SER A 116 34.11 -26.01 13.64
CA SER A 116 34.02 -24.57 13.91
C SER A 116 34.80 -23.73 12.90
N PRO A 117 34.42 -22.46 12.70
CA PRO A 117 35.12 -21.53 11.80
C PRO A 117 36.64 -21.44 12.04
N GLU A 118 37.04 -21.44 13.31
CA GLU A 118 38.43 -21.39 13.75
C GLU A 118 39.23 -22.65 13.38
N VAL A 119 38.62 -23.85 13.46
CA VAL A 119 39.25 -25.11 13.07
C VAL A 119 39.29 -25.26 11.55
N GLN A 120 38.24 -24.83 10.84
CA GLN A 120 38.24 -24.80 9.38
C GLN A 120 39.33 -23.87 8.83
N LEU A 121 39.58 -22.74 9.48
CA LEU A 121 40.66 -21.83 9.12
C LEU A 121 42.04 -22.43 9.39
N VAL A 122 42.25 -23.04 10.56
CA VAL A 122 43.54 -23.65 10.93
C VAL A 122 43.85 -24.86 10.04
N ALA A 123 42.85 -25.64 9.64
CA ALA A 123 42.99 -26.74 8.68
C ALA A 123 43.27 -26.26 7.25
N ALA A 124 42.80 -25.07 6.88
CA ALA A 124 43.04 -24.50 5.55
C ALA A 124 44.42 -23.84 5.40
N ILE A 125 45.14 -23.59 6.50
CA ILE A 125 46.50 -23.01 6.49
C ILE A 125 47.54 -24.13 6.38
N PRO A 126 48.31 -24.20 5.27
CA PRO A 126 49.46 -25.11 5.15
C PRO A 126 50.60 -24.69 6.09
N PRO A 127 51.54 -25.60 6.42
CA PRO A 127 52.65 -25.32 7.35
C PRO A 127 53.56 -24.16 6.91
N GLU A 128 53.57 -23.83 5.62
CA GLU A 128 54.33 -22.73 5.02
C GLU A 128 53.62 -21.35 5.15
N GLY A 129 52.39 -21.33 5.66
CA GLY A 129 51.55 -20.14 5.75
C GLY A 129 50.74 -19.88 4.47
N ALA A 130 49.67 -19.11 4.59
CA ALA A 130 48.85 -18.71 3.45
C ALA A 130 48.52 -17.22 3.49
N SER A 131 48.35 -16.62 2.31
CA SER A 131 47.96 -15.22 2.16
C SER A 131 46.48 -15.03 2.49
N LYS A 132 46.11 -13.85 3.01
CA LYS A 132 44.71 -13.52 3.34
C LYS A 132 43.77 -13.63 2.13
N GLY A 133 44.24 -13.29 0.93
CA GLY A 133 43.46 -13.41 -0.30
C GLY A 133 43.08 -14.86 -0.62
N ALA A 134 44.05 -15.78 -0.57
CA ALA A 134 43.82 -17.19 -0.87
C ALA A 134 42.92 -17.89 0.17
N LEU A 135 43.04 -17.50 1.44
CA LEU A 135 42.18 -18.03 2.51
C LEU A 135 40.74 -17.49 2.43
N LYS A 136 40.56 -16.23 2.01
CA LYS A 136 39.24 -15.62 1.81
C LYS A 136 38.48 -16.23 0.63
N GLU A 137 39.17 -16.56 -0.46
CA GLU A 137 38.57 -17.23 -1.62
C GLU A 137 38.10 -18.66 -1.29
N ARG A 138 38.82 -19.36 -0.41
CA ARG A 138 38.54 -20.76 -0.05
C ARG A 138 37.45 -20.94 1.02
N LEU A 139 37.36 -20.01 1.98
CA LEU A 139 36.45 -20.10 3.13
C LEU A 139 35.29 -19.10 3.09
N GLY A 140 35.30 -18.13 2.17
CA GLY A 140 34.24 -17.14 2.00
C GLY A 140 33.99 -16.35 3.29
N ASP A 141 32.73 -16.20 3.68
CA ASP A 141 32.31 -15.40 4.84
C ASP A 141 32.75 -16.01 6.19
N VAL A 142 33.07 -17.31 6.23
CA VAL A 142 33.58 -18.01 7.42
C VAL A 142 35.01 -17.55 7.76
N PHE A 143 35.75 -17.01 6.78
CA PHE A 143 37.12 -16.52 6.95
C PHE A 143 37.24 -15.37 7.95
N ASP A 144 36.39 -14.35 7.84
CA ASP A 144 36.47 -13.15 8.68
C ASP A 144 36.08 -13.45 10.15
N ILE A 145 35.19 -14.43 10.34
CA ILE A 145 34.75 -14.91 11.66
C ILE A 145 35.84 -15.80 12.27
N GLY A 146 36.34 -16.78 11.52
CA GLY A 146 37.40 -17.69 11.93
C GLY A 146 38.71 -16.97 12.25
N MET A 147 39.08 -15.92 11.49
CA MET A 147 40.30 -15.14 11.72
C MET A 147 40.26 -14.41 13.06
N LYS A 148 39.13 -13.79 13.41
CA LYS A 148 38.96 -13.09 14.69
C LYS A 148 38.99 -14.05 15.87
N ALA A 149 38.34 -15.21 15.74
CA ALA A 149 38.31 -16.24 16.78
C ALA A 149 39.68 -16.92 16.97
N ALA A 150 40.33 -17.34 15.89
CA ALA A 150 41.64 -17.99 15.92
C ALA A 150 42.76 -17.04 16.41
N ALA A 151 42.69 -15.75 16.06
CA ALA A 151 43.64 -14.75 16.57
C ALA A 151 43.47 -14.53 18.08
N LYS A 152 42.22 -14.50 18.58
CA LYS A 152 41.93 -14.37 20.02
C LYS A 152 42.41 -15.59 20.83
N ASN A 153 42.29 -16.78 20.25
CA ASN A 153 42.77 -18.04 20.85
C ASN A 153 44.29 -18.26 20.64
N LYS A 154 44.99 -17.34 19.96
CA LYS A 154 46.43 -17.40 19.62
C LYS A 154 46.83 -18.62 18.76
N TRP A 155 45.88 -19.17 17.99
CA TRP A 155 46.12 -20.33 17.11
C TRP A 155 46.83 -19.95 15.80
N ILE A 156 46.73 -18.68 15.41
CA ILE A 156 47.39 -18.10 14.24
C ILE A 156 48.31 -16.94 14.63
N GLY A 157 49.38 -16.73 13.84
CA GLY A 157 50.31 -15.62 13.95
C GLY A 157 50.51 -14.92 12.61
N PHE A 158 51.07 -13.71 12.63
CA PHE A 158 51.47 -12.97 11.42
C PHE A 158 52.99 -12.92 11.34
N GLU A 159 53.52 -12.98 10.13
CA GLU A 159 54.96 -12.86 9.90
C GLU A 159 55.47 -11.44 10.25
N LYS A 160 56.67 -11.35 10.86
CA LYS A 160 57.29 -10.07 11.22
C LYS A 160 57.73 -9.32 9.96
N GLY A 161 56.90 -8.39 9.49
CA GLY A 161 57.18 -7.50 8.35
C GLY A 161 56.12 -7.57 7.26
N ASN A 162 55.38 -8.68 7.16
CA ASN A 162 54.27 -8.83 6.22
C ASN A 162 53.00 -9.28 6.95
N LYS A 163 52.08 -8.34 7.19
CA LYS A 163 50.80 -8.62 7.87
C LYS A 163 49.84 -9.47 7.03
N ASP A 164 50.19 -9.80 5.79
CA ASP A 164 49.31 -10.49 4.84
C ASP A 164 49.50 -12.02 4.81
N LEU A 165 50.58 -12.51 5.41
CA LEU A 165 50.85 -13.95 5.56
C LEU A 165 50.42 -14.42 6.96
N VAL A 166 49.51 -15.40 7.01
CA VAL A 166 49.01 -16.00 8.24
C VAL A 166 49.71 -17.35 8.46
N LEU A 167 50.42 -17.48 9.59
CA LEU A 167 51.14 -18.68 9.99
C LEU A 167 50.34 -19.44 11.06
N ARG A 168 50.28 -20.77 10.93
CA ARG A 168 49.71 -21.65 11.95
C ARG A 168 50.68 -21.80 13.11
N LYS A 169 50.22 -21.55 14.35
CA LYS A 169 51.07 -21.60 15.54
C LYS A 169 50.91 -22.86 16.39
N VAL A 170 49.82 -23.60 16.20
CA VAL A 170 49.48 -24.80 16.98
C VAL A 170 49.11 -25.94 16.03
N GLU A 171 49.71 -27.12 16.23
CA GLU A 171 49.47 -28.31 15.38
C GLU A 171 48.20 -29.07 15.76
N ASP A 172 47.74 -29.03 17.01
CA ASP A 172 46.55 -29.75 17.46
C ASP A 172 45.54 -28.81 18.17
N THR A 173 44.35 -28.65 17.59
CA THR A 173 43.32 -27.75 18.11
C THR A 173 42.07 -28.54 18.47
N ARG A 174 41.67 -28.50 19.75
CA ARG A 174 40.42 -29.10 20.20
C ARG A 174 39.23 -28.21 19.86
N ASP A 175 38.26 -28.75 19.14
CA ASP A 175 37.07 -28.03 18.71
C ASP A 175 35.99 -28.00 19.81
N GLU A 176 36.22 -27.17 20.83
CA GLU A 176 35.28 -27.02 21.95
C GLU A 176 33.92 -26.50 21.49
N LEU A 177 33.87 -25.67 20.43
CA LEU A 177 32.63 -25.12 19.90
C LEU A 177 31.80 -26.19 19.19
N GLN A 178 32.42 -27.04 18.37
CA GLN A 178 31.72 -28.16 17.73
C GLN A 178 31.21 -29.19 18.74
N GLU A 179 32.00 -29.52 19.77
CA GLU A 179 31.58 -30.39 20.87
C GLU A 179 30.34 -29.79 21.58
N GLN A 180 30.34 -28.49 21.85
CA GLN A 180 29.20 -27.80 22.48
C GLN A 180 27.95 -27.76 21.58
N LEU A 181 28.10 -27.54 20.27
CA LEU A 181 26.97 -27.54 19.34
C LEU A 181 26.35 -28.95 19.19
N ARG A 182 27.16 -30.01 19.15
CA ARG A 182 26.68 -31.40 19.11
C ARG A 182 25.99 -31.83 20.39
N ARG A 183 26.49 -31.39 21.55
CA ARG A 183 25.82 -31.61 22.83
C ARG A 183 24.46 -30.92 22.90
N LEU A 184 24.34 -29.75 22.27
CA LEU A 184 23.06 -29.04 22.17
C LEU A 184 22.09 -29.75 21.22
N GLU A 185 22.59 -30.29 20.10
CA GLU A 185 21.81 -31.09 19.14
C GLU A 185 21.27 -32.39 19.76
N ASN A 186 22.08 -33.05 20.61
CA ASN A 186 21.71 -34.26 21.32
C ASN A 186 20.83 -34.02 22.55
N GLY A 187 20.50 -32.77 22.87
CA GLY A 187 19.61 -32.40 23.98
C GLY A 187 20.25 -32.51 25.37
N GLU A 188 21.58 -32.48 25.48
CA GLU A 188 22.27 -32.47 26.77
C GLU A 188 22.21 -31.10 27.44
N VAL A 189 22.25 -31.07 28.78
CA VAL A 189 22.25 -29.83 29.56
C VAL A 189 23.59 -29.12 29.40
N ILE A 190 23.56 -27.93 28.79
CA ILE A 190 24.70 -27.04 28.65
C ILE A 190 24.61 -25.91 29.68
N ALA A 191 25.75 -25.48 30.22
CA ALA A 191 25.81 -24.37 31.17
C ALA A 191 25.34 -23.05 30.55
N ASP A 192 24.57 -22.25 31.31
CA ASP A 192 23.98 -20.98 30.84
C ASP A 192 24.99 -20.00 30.23
N LYS A 193 26.22 -19.96 30.78
CA LYS A 193 27.33 -19.14 30.25
C LYS A 193 27.68 -19.47 28.81
N VAL A 194 27.59 -20.73 28.41
CA VAL A 194 27.88 -21.20 27.05
C VAL A 194 26.72 -20.84 26.13
N ILE A 195 25.47 -20.99 26.58
CA ILE A 195 24.29 -20.61 25.81
C ILE A 195 24.28 -19.10 25.54
N ASP A 196 24.70 -18.26 26.48
CA ASP A 196 24.81 -16.81 26.29
C ASP A 196 25.91 -16.43 25.28
N ASP A 197 27.03 -17.17 25.24
CA ASP A 197 28.04 -16.98 24.20
C ASP A 197 27.52 -17.39 22.82
N LEU A 198 26.84 -18.55 22.73
CA LEU A 198 26.22 -19.02 21.48
C LEU A 198 25.14 -18.06 20.97
N LYS A 199 24.36 -17.43 21.86
CA LYS A 199 23.39 -16.37 21.52
C LYS A 199 24.08 -15.14 20.95
N ARG A 200 25.13 -14.65 21.61
CA ARG A 200 25.89 -13.47 21.14
C ARG A 200 26.48 -13.70 19.75
N ARG A 201 26.85 -14.96 19.45
CA ARG A 201 27.36 -15.39 18.14
C ARG A 201 26.27 -15.73 17.11
N LYS A 202 24.98 -15.60 17.45
CA LYS A 202 23.82 -15.93 16.58
C LYS A 202 23.76 -17.40 16.11
N LEU A 203 24.33 -18.31 16.90
CA LEU A 203 24.39 -19.75 16.58
C LEU A 203 23.18 -20.55 17.13
N VAL A 204 22.41 -19.94 18.03
CA VAL A 204 21.22 -20.56 18.63
C VAL A 204 20.06 -19.59 18.60
N THR A 205 18.87 -20.09 18.32
CA THR A 205 17.60 -19.37 18.41
C THR A 205 16.70 -20.04 19.45
N LYS A 206 15.89 -19.24 20.15
CA LYS A 206 14.84 -19.77 21.00
C LYS A 206 13.67 -20.19 20.13
N GLU A 207 13.32 -21.46 20.12
CA GLU A 207 12.05 -21.91 19.57
C GLU A 207 11.05 -22.12 20.70
N LYS A 208 9.96 -21.36 20.66
CA LYS A 208 8.87 -21.48 21.63
C LYS A 208 7.90 -22.53 21.11
N SER A 209 7.93 -23.69 21.71
CA SER A 209 6.99 -24.77 21.44
C SER A 209 5.82 -24.67 22.43
N ILE A 210 4.63 -24.35 21.92
CA ILE A 210 3.38 -24.29 22.71
C ILE A 210 2.56 -25.54 22.39
N TRP A 211 1.95 -26.13 23.42
CA TRP A 211 0.89 -27.12 23.29
C TRP A 211 -0.10 -26.96 24.44
N TYR A 212 -1.16 -27.76 24.44
CA TYR A 212 -2.31 -27.58 25.32
C TYR A 212 -2.62 -28.87 26.05
N SER A 213 -2.87 -28.77 27.36
CA SER A 213 -3.63 -29.78 28.10
C SER A 213 -5.11 -29.38 28.08
N LEU A 214 -5.99 -30.35 27.84
CA LEU A 214 -7.43 -30.12 27.66
C LEU A 214 -8.25 -30.85 28.72
N LYS A 215 -9.16 -30.14 29.37
CA LYS A 215 -10.15 -30.67 30.31
C LYS A 215 -11.56 -30.35 29.84
N LYS A 216 -12.54 -31.11 30.35
CA LYS A 216 -13.96 -30.83 30.11
C LYS A 216 -14.31 -29.45 30.66
N GLY A 217 -14.84 -28.57 29.81
CA GLY A 217 -15.36 -27.27 30.23
C GLY A 217 -16.76 -27.37 30.85
N PRO A 218 -17.27 -26.26 31.40
CA PRO A 218 -18.60 -26.21 32.02
C PRO A 218 -19.74 -26.50 31.04
N GLU A 219 -19.58 -26.17 29.75
CA GLU A 219 -20.56 -26.39 28.68
C GLU A 219 -20.18 -27.57 27.77
N PHE A 220 -19.53 -28.61 28.33
CA PHE A 220 -19.05 -29.74 27.54
C PHE A 220 -20.21 -30.51 26.89
N VAL A 221 -20.15 -30.63 25.56
CA VAL A 221 -21.09 -31.41 24.75
C VAL A 221 -20.35 -32.42 23.88
N ALA A 222 -20.85 -33.66 23.82
CA ALA A 222 -20.23 -34.73 23.03
C ALA A 222 -20.32 -34.49 21.51
N LYS A 223 -21.31 -33.71 21.07
CA LYS A 223 -21.45 -33.23 19.70
C LYS A 223 -22.04 -31.82 19.73
N ARG A 224 -21.34 -30.87 19.13
CA ARG A 224 -21.77 -29.47 19.09
C ARG A 224 -22.90 -29.30 18.09
N LYS A 225 -24.02 -28.70 18.52
CA LYS A 225 -25.05 -28.20 17.60
C LYS A 225 -24.52 -26.92 16.95
N THR A 226 -24.35 -26.92 15.63
CA THR A 226 -24.01 -25.72 14.88
C THR A 226 -25.28 -24.91 14.64
N LEU A 227 -25.38 -23.73 15.26
CA LEU A 227 -26.47 -22.79 14.97
C LEU A 227 -26.35 -22.30 13.53
N ALA A 228 -27.46 -22.34 12.78
CA ALA A 228 -27.49 -21.80 11.42
C ALA A 228 -27.37 -20.27 11.48
N THR A 229 -26.56 -19.67 10.60
CA THR A 229 -26.39 -18.21 10.55
C THR A 229 -27.51 -17.53 9.77
N ASP A 230 -27.88 -18.11 8.63
CA ASP A 230 -28.88 -17.57 7.72
C ASP A 230 -29.79 -18.67 7.20
N VAL A 231 -31.02 -18.30 6.87
CA VAL A 231 -31.95 -19.18 6.17
C VAL A 231 -31.55 -19.24 4.69
N THR A 232 -31.09 -20.41 4.25
CA THR A 232 -30.75 -20.65 2.85
C THR A 232 -31.96 -21.08 2.04
N ARG A 233 -31.86 -20.96 0.71
CA ARG A 233 -32.88 -21.47 -0.22
C ARG A 233 -33.14 -22.97 -0.05
N GLU A 234 -32.11 -23.73 0.34
CA GLU A 234 -32.20 -25.18 0.54
C GLU A 234 -33.03 -25.50 1.78
N HIS A 235 -32.78 -24.80 2.90
CA HIS A 235 -33.58 -24.95 4.12
C HIS A 235 -35.06 -24.64 3.87
N LEU A 236 -35.37 -23.61 3.07
CA LEU A 236 -36.75 -23.28 2.71
C LEU A 236 -37.43 -24.36 1.86
N LYS A 237 -36.68 -25.07 1.01
CA LYS A 237 -37.20 -26.14 0.16
C LYS A 237 -37.42 -27.45 0.92
N SER A 238 -36.50 -27.82 1.80
CA SER A 238 -36.59 -29.07 2.58
C SER A 238 -37.54 -28.95 3.77
N GLY A 239 -37.76 -27.74 4.28
CA GLY A 239 -38.57 -27.50 5.47
C GLY A 239 -37.79 -27.61 6.78
N ASP A 240 -36.50 -27.95 6.71
CA ASP A 240 -35.62 -28.15 7.88
C ASP A 240 -35.41 -26.87 8.70
N TRP A 241 -35.72 -25.69 8.13
CA TRP A 241 -35.63 -24.40 8.84
C TRP A 241 -36.49 -24.34 10.11
N LYS A 242 -37.51 -25.20 10.24
CA LYS A 242 -38.36 -25.27 11.44
C LYS A 242 -37.66 -25.90 12.65
N ASP A 243 -36.75 -26.82 12.39
CA ASP A 243 -36.04 -27.59 13.41
C ASP A 243 -34.61 -27.07 13.64
N LEU A 244 -34.16 -26.11 12.81
CA LEU A 244 -32.87 -25.43 12.95
C LEU A 244 -32.93 -24.34 14.02
N GLU A 245 -31.99 -24.38 14.95
CA GLU A 245 -31.72 -23.28 15.87
C GLU A 245 -30.82 -22.24 15.16
N PHE A 246 -31.30 -21.00 15.05
CA PHE A 246 -30.55 -19.90 14.42
C PHE A 246 -29.80 -19.08 15.45
N LYS A 247 -28.69 -18.49 15.02
CA LYS A 247 -27.97 -17.50 15.82
C LYS A 247 -28.78 -16.20 15.89
N ASP A 248 -28.90 -15.62 17.09
CA ASP A 248 -29.53 -14.31 17.25
C ASP A 248 -28.83 -13.23 16.41
N TYR A 249 -29.63 -12.44 15.70
CA TYR A 249 -29.12 -11.32 14.91
C TYR A 249 -28.80 -10.13 15.82
N ASN A 250 -27.59 -9.58 15.66
CA ASN A 250 -27.16 -8.43 16.46
C ASN A 250 -27.70 -7.10 15.88
N TYR A 251 -28.85 -6.65 16.38
CA TYR A 251 -29.45 -5.36 16.01
C TYR A 251 -28.69 -4.12 16.49
N GLY A 252 -27.67 -4.29 17.34
CA GLY A 252 -26.79 -3.19 17.78
C GLY A 252 -25.64 -2.90 16.81
N ALA A 253 -25.46 -3.72 15.77
CA ALA A 253 -24.43 -3.51 14.76
C ALA A 253 -24.95 -2.66 13.59
N GLN A 254 -24.07 -1.87 13.00
CA GLN A 254 -24.38 -1.21 11.73
C GLN A 254 -24.52 -2.25 10.63
N GLY A 255 -25.57 -2.09 9.82
CA GLY A 255 -25.77 -2.90 8.62
C GLY A 255 -24.68 -2.67 7.58
N GLN A 256 -24.63 -3.53 6.57
CA GLN A 256 -23.73 -3.35 5.44
C GLN A 256 -24.13 -2.09 4.66
N PRO A 257 -23.19 -1.17 4.37
CA PRO A 257 -23.50 0.01 3.58
C PRO A 257 -23.89 -0.38 2.16
N ILE A 258 -24.94 0.25 1.63
CA ILE A 258 -25.39 0.05 0.26
C ILE A 258 -24.53 0.93 -0.65
N ALA A 259 -24.02 0.37 -1.74
CA ALA A 259 -23.32 1.14 -2.75
C ALA A 259 -24.32 2.02 -3.53
N ILE A 260 -24.20 3.34 -3.36
CA ILE A 260 -25.01 4.35 -4.06
C ILE A 260 -24.09 5.37 -4.76
N GLY A 261 -24.63 6.11 -5.74
CA GLY A 261 -23.94 7.27 -6.31
C GLY A 261 -23.90 8.42 -5.30
N TYR A 262 -22.82 9.21 -5.34
CA TYR A 262 -22.66 10.39 -4.50
C TYR A 262 -22.52 11.62 -5.37
N SER A 263 -23.23 12.69 -5.02
CA SER A 263 -23.01 14.02 -5.58
C SER A 263 -21.79 14.65 -4.91
N GLN A 264 -21.03 15.44 -5.67
CA GLN A 264 -19.87 16.12 -5.13
C GLN A 264 -20.37 17.30 -4.25
N PRO A 265 -19.95 17.41 -2.97
CA PRO A 265 -20.55 18.37 -2.04
C PRO A 265 -20.46 19.86 -2.43
N LEU A 266 -19.41 20.26 -3.16
CA LEU A 266 -19.28 21.63 -3.67
C LEU A 266 -20.33 21.91 -4.76
N LEU A 267 -20.69 20.93 -5.58
CA LEU A 267 -21.74 21.07 -6.58
C LEU A 267 -23.12 21.18 -5.94
N GLU A 268 -23.39 20.44 -4.86
CA GLU A 268 -24.63 20.59 -4.09
C GLU A 268 -24.76 22.00 -3.51
N VAL A 269 -23.67 22.53 -2.95
CA VAL A 269 -23.63 23.92 -2.44
C VAL A 269 -23.78 24.94 -3.58
N ARG A 270 -23.15 24.71 -4.73
CA ARG A 270 -23.31 25.55 -5.93
C ARG A 270 -24.78 25.61 -6.36
N GLU A 271 -25.45 24.45 -6.45
CA GLU A 271 -26.86 24.36 -6.81
C GLU A 271 -27.74 25.09 -5.80
N ALA A 272 -27.48 24.94 -4.50
CA ALA A 272 -28.18 25.68 -3.46
C ALA A 272 -28.03 27.21 -3.61
N ILE A 273 -26.81 27.70 -3.88
CA ILE A 273 -26.56 29.14 -4.11
C ILE A 273 -27.26 29.62 -5.39
N GLN A 274 -27.21 28.82 -6.46
CA GLN A 274 -27.91 29.13 -7.71
C GLN A 274 -29.41 29.28 -7.49
N ASN A 275 -30.02 28.36 -6.74
CA ASN A 275 -31.44 28.39 -6.42
C ASN A 275 -31.83 29.65 -5.62
N ILE A 276 -31.01 30.07 -4.66
CA ILE A 276 -31.25 31.31 -3.89
C ILE A 276 -31.34 32.53 -4.84
N PHE A 277 -30.40 32.67 -5.78
CA PHE A 277 -30.42 33.81 -6.71
C PHE A 277 -31.59 33.75 -7.70
N LEU A 278 -31.95 32.54 -8.17
CA LEU A 278 -33.12 32.35 -9.03
C LEU A 278 -34.43 32.71 -8.30
N GLU A 279 -34.57 32.32 -7.03
CA GLU A 279 -35.71 32.68 -6.18
C GLU A 279 -35.82 34.19 -5.94
N MET A 280 -34.68 34.89 -5.89
CA MET A 280 -34.62 36.35 -5.82
C MET A 280 -34.93 37.04 -7.16
N GLY A 281 -35.18 36.29 -8.24
CA GLY A 281 -35.50 36.81 -9.57
C GLY A 281 -34.27 37.24 -10.38
N PHE A 282 -33.06 36.87 -9.97
CA PHE A 282 -31.86 37.15 -10.74
C PHE A 282 -31.75 36.16 -11.92
N SER A 283 -31.18 36.63 -13.04
CA SER A 283 -30.85 35.77 -14.19
C SER A 283 -29.38 35.37 -14.19
N GLU A 284 -29.09 34.11 -14.53
CA GLU A 284 -27.72 33.58 -14.58
C GLU A 284 -26.97 34.11 -15.81
N MET A 285 -25.79 34.69 -15.58
CA MET A 285 -24.90 35.16 -16.63
C MET A 285 -23.99 34.03 -17.15
N PRO A 286 -23.77 33.91 -18.48
CA PRO A 286 -22.91 32.88 -19.04
C PRO A 286 -21.44 33.11 -18.67
N THR A 287 -20.77 32.08 -18.13
CA THR A 287 -19.36 32.12 -17.69
C THR A 287 -18.43 31.21 -18.48
N ASN A 288 -18.84 30.79 -19.68
CA ASN A 288 -18.23 29.79 -20.57
C ASN A 288 -16.84 30.17 -21.14
N MET A 289 -16.10 31.01 -20.46
CA MET A 289 -14.80 31.52 -20.88
C MET A 289 -13.88 31.66 -19.66
N TYR A 290 -12.88 30.78 -19.58
CA TYR A 290 -11.84 30.82 -18.54
C TYR A 290 -10.71 31.78 -18.87
N VAL A 291 -10.42 31.96 -20.16
CA VAL A 291 -9.40 32.88 -20.65
C VAL A 291 -10.04 34.23 -20.88
N GLU A 292 -9.52 35.26 -20.24
CA GLU A 292 -9.95 36.64 -20.49
C GLU A 292 -8.82 37.51 -21.02
N SER A 293 -9.18 38.55 -21.76
CA SER A 293 -8.23 39.63 -22.04
C SER A 293 -8.07 40.50 -20.79
N SER A 294 -6.87 41.03 -20.61
CA SER A 294 -6.56 41.95 -19.51
C SER A 294 -7.44 43.21 -19.56
N PHE A 295 -7.91 43.58 -20.76
CA PHE A 295 -8.90 44.63 -20.94
C PHE A 295 -10.20 44.33 -20.16
N TRP A 296 -10.85 43.19 -20.40
CA TRP A 296 -12.11 42.86 -19.74
C TRP A 296 -11.96 42.51 -18.27
N ASN A 297 -10.83 41.90 -17.91
CA ASN A 297 -10.55 41.49 -16.54
C ASN A 297 -10.12 42.66 -15.65
N PHE A 298 -9.51 43.73 -16.19
CA PHE A 298 -8.99 44.84 -15.38
C PHE A 298 -9.37 46.22 -15.92
N ASP A 299 -8.99 46.56 -17.15
CA ASP A 299 -9.12 47.93 -17.66
C ASP A 299 -10.58 48.39 -17.74
N ALA A 300 -11.49 47.54 -18.20
CA ALA A 300 -12.92 47.84 -18.29
C ALA A 300 -13.60 48.02 -16.92
N LEU A 301 -12.99 47.50 -15.85
CA LEU A 301 -13.42 47.70 -14.45
C LEU A 301 -12.82 48.97 -13.82
N PHE A 302 -12.15 49.79 -14.62
CA PHE A 302 -11.43 50.96 -14.18
C PHE A 302 -10.26 50.64 -13.22
N GLN A 303 -9.70 49.43 -13.26
CA GLN A 303 -8.49 49.09 -12.50
C GLN A 303 -7.23 49.54 -13.26
N PRO A 304 -6.30 50.30 -12.65
CA PRO A 304 -5.14 50.84 -13.36
C PRO A 304 -4.16 49.73 -13.79
N GLN A 305 -3.41 49.95 -14.87
CA GLN A 305 -2.46 48.97 -15.41
C GLN A 305 -1.27 48.68 -14.49
N GLN A 306 -0.90 49.63 -13.62
CA GLN A 306 0.18 49.49 -12.65
C GLN A 306 -0.29 48.80 -11.35
N HIS A 307 -1.53 48.32 -11.28
CA HIS A 307 -2.08 47.70 -10.08
C HIS A 307 -1.35 46.38 -9.77
N PRO A 308 -0.92 46.14 -8.51
CA PRO A 308 -0.13 44.96 -8.14
C PRO A 308 -0.82 43.63 -8.49
N ALA A 309 -2.16 43.56 -8.39
CA ALA A 309 -2.91 42.35 -8.78
C ALA A 309 -2.74 41.94 -10.26
N ARG A 310 -2.17 42.79 -11.13
CA ARG A 310 -1.84 42.46 -12.53
C ARG A 310 -0.43 41.89 -12.69
N ASP A 311 0.34 41.74 -11.62
CA ASP A 311 1.66 41.13 -11.66
C ASP A 311 1.54 39.64 -12.01
N SER A 312 2.56 39.13 -12.70
CA SER A 312 2.79 37.72 -13.01
C SER A 312 2.77 36.79 -11.79
N HIS A 313 3.07 37.31 -10.61
CA HIS A 313 3.00 36.55 -9.35
C HIS A 313 1.56 36.30 -8.88
N ASP A 314 0.63 37.21 -9.20
CA ASP A 314 -0.77 37.16 -8.77
C ASP A 314 -1.70 36.63 -9.86
N THR A 315 -1.35 36.85 -11.13
CA THR A 315 -2.18 36.54 -12.30
C THR A 315 -1.48 35.60 -13.26
N PHE A 316 -2.17 34.52 -13.66
CA PHE A 316 -1.69 33.61 -14.69
C PHE A 316 -1.91 34.18 -16.09
N PHE A 317 -0.87 34.76 -16.68
CA PHE A 317 -0.87 35.17 -18.09
C PHE A 317 -0.63 33.99 -19.02
N LEU A 318 -1.26 34.03 -20.20
CA LEU A 318 -1.10 32.98 -21.20
C LEU A 318 0.14 33.19 -22.07
N LYS A 319 0.80 32.08 -22.40
CA LYS A 319 1.83 32.05 -23.44
C LYS A 319 1.22 31.83 -24.84
N ALA A 320 0.14 31.07 -24.93
CA ALA A 320 -0.57 30.81 -26.18
C ALA A 320 -2.05 30.51 -25.88
N PRO A 321 -3.01 31.29 -26.42
CA PRO A 321 -2.81 32.57 -27.13
C PRO A 321 -2.39 33.70 -26.16
N ALA A 322 -1.23 34.33 -26.39
CA ALA A 322 -0.73 35.39 -25.51
C ALA A 322 -1.51 36.71 -25.61
N THR A 323 -2.05 37.01 -26.80
CA THR A 323 -2.81 38.23 -27.06
C THR A 323 -4.20 37.90 -27.57
N THR A 324 -5.17 38.75 -27.25
CA THR A 324 -6.52 38.67 -27.80
C THR A 324 -6.53 39.12 -29.26
N THR A 325 -7.43 38.53 -30.06
CA THR A 325 -7.60 38.88 -31.47
C THR A 325 -8.61 39.99 -31.70
N GLN A 326 -9.55 40.19 -30.77
CA GLN A 326 -10.65 41.15 -30.92
C GLN A 326 -10.94 41.86 -29.60
N LEU A 327 -11.05 43.18 -29.68
CA LEU A 327 -11.56 44.07 -28.62
C LEU A 327 -12.47 45.12 -29.27
N PRO A 328 -13.49 45.62 -28.55
CA PRO A 328 -14.30 46.71 -29.06
C PRO A 328 -13.51 48.03 -29.05
N ASP A 329 -12.89 48.38 -30.19
CA ASP A 329 -12.02 49.56 -30.30
C ASP A 329 -12.72 50.86 -29.84
N ASP A 330 -14.00 51.04 -30.18
CA ASP A 330 -14.81 52.20 -29.75
C ASP A 330 -14.91 52.35 -28.23
N TYR A 331 -14.99 51.23 -27.50
CA TYR A 331 -15.07 51.24 -26.05
C TYR A 331 -13.68 51.32 -25.42
N LEU A 332 -12.69 50.66 -26.02
CA LEU A 332 -11.30 50.70 -25.60
C LEU A 332 -10.76 52.13 -25.60
N GLU A 333 -11.01 52.91 -26.65
CA GLU A 333 -10.56 54.31 -26.71
C GLU A 333 -11.23 55.19 -25.64
N LYS A 334 -12.51 54.94 -25.31
CA LYS A 334 -13.19 55.63 -24.19
C LYS A 334 -12.56 55.26 -22.85
N VAL A 335 -12.31 53.97 -22.61
CA VAL A 335 -11.65 53.48 -21.39
C VAL A 335 -10.26 54.12 -21.27
N LYS A 336 -9.45 54.06 -22.33
CA LYS A 336 -8.14 54.71 -22.40
C LYS A 336 -8.22 56.20 -22.05
N GLN A 337 -9.11 56.96 -22.68
CA GLN A 337 -9.27 58.39 -22.41
C GLN A 337 -9.58 58.66 -20.93
N VAL A 338 -10.53 57.93 -20.35
CA VAL A 338 -10.94 58.12 -18.95
C VAL A 338 -9.84 57.67 -17.98
N HIS A 339 -9.07 56.64 -18.31
CA HIS A 339 -7.91 56.22 -17.51
C HIS A 339 -6.77 57.24 -17.54
N GLN A 340 -6.45 57.80 -18.71
CA GLN A 340 -5.31 58.71 -18.87
C GLN A 340 -5.64 60.14 -18.39
N SER A 341 -6.69 60.73 -18.96
CA SER A 341 -7.00 62.17 -18.81
C SER A 341 -8.25 62.45 -17.99
N GLY A 342 -8.96 61.40 -17.57
CA GLY A 342 -10.23 61.54 -16.87
C GLY A 342 -11.42 61.77 -17.79
N GLY A 343 -12.58 61.93 -17.18
CA GLY A 343 -13.88 61.98 -17.86
C GLY A 343 -15.00 61.67 -16.88
N HIS A 344 -16.25 61.99 -17.25
CA HIS A 344 -17.44 61.70 -16.43
C HIS A 344 -17.34 62.22 -14.97
N GLY A 345 -16.67 63.35 -14.74
CA GLY A 345 -16.44 63.93 -13.40
C GLY A 345 -15.22 63.38 -12.64
N SER A 346 -14.53 62.37 -13.19
CA SER A 346 -13.27 61.85 -12.68
C SER A 346 -12.06 62.54 -13.33
N LYS A 347 -10.95 62.63 -12.57
CA LYS A 347 -9.65 63.11 -13.08
C LYS A 347 -8.84 62.03 -13.79
N GLY A 348 -9.33 60.79 -13.81
CA GLY A 348 -8.54 59.64 -14.29
C GLY A 348 -7.39 59.31 -13.34
N TYR A 349 -6.43 58.54 -13.86
CA TYR A 349 -5.24 58.11 -13.12
C TYR A 349 -3.96 58.87 -13.52
N GLY A 350 -3.97 59.64 -14.62
CA GLY A 350 -2.83 60.48 -15.00
C GLY A 350 -1.57 59.71 -15.42
N TYR A 351 -1.73 58.53 -16.02
CA TYR A 351 -0.64 57.72 -16.56
C TYR A 351 -0.84 57.42 -18.05
N ASP A 352 0.19 56.90 -18.71
CA ASP A 352 0.11 56.46 -20.10
C ASP A 352 -0.47 55.03 -20.19
N TRP A 353 -1.73 54.92 -20.64
CA TRP A 353 -2.43 53.65 -20.82
C TRP A 353 -1.95 52.95 -22.10
N LYS A 354 -1.46 51.71 -21.95
CA LYS A 354 -0.87 50.93 -23.04
C LYS A 354 -1.84 49.88 -23.56
N ARG A 355 -2.08 49.88 -24.88
CA ARG A 355 -2.93 48.88 -25.53
C ARG A 355 -2.38 47.46 -25.39
N ASP A 356 -1.06 47.30 -25.53
CA ASP A 356 -0.38 46.01 -25.41
C ASP A 356 -0.65 45.32 -24.06
N GLU A 357 -0.78 46.08 -22.97
CA GLU A 357 -1.10 45.53 -21.64
C GLU A 357 -2.56 45.08 -21.52
N ALA A 358 -3.47 45.68 -22.29
CA ALA A 358 -4.88 45.33 -22.32
C ALA A 358 -5.15 44.10 -23.20
N GLU A 359 -4.32 43.90 -24.23
CA GLU A 359 -4.45 42.78 -25.15
C GLU A 359 -3.91 41.45 -24.60
N LYS A 360 -3.08 41.47 -23.56
CA LYS A 360 -2.57 40.25 -22.92
C LYS A 360 -3.72 39.38 -22.41
N ASN A 361 -3.70 38.10 -22.77
CA ASN A 361 -4.64 37.12 -22.25
C ASN A 361 -4.14 36.53 -20.92
N LEU A 362 -5.10 36.22 -20.05
CA LEU A 362 -4.88 35.65 -18.73
C LEU A 362 -5.98 34.65 -18.40
N LEU A 363 -5.76 33.84 -17.37
CA LEU A 363 -6.84 33.10 -16.73
C LEU A 363 -7.63 34.07 -15.85
N ARG A 364 -8.95 34.13 -16.07
CA ARG A 364 -9.87 35.03 -15.38
C ARG A 364 -9.66 34.95 -13.86
N THR A 365 -9.30 36.07 -13.24
CA THR A 365 -8.99 36.15 -11.81
C THR A 365 -10.26 36.24 -10.95
N HIS A 366 -11.33 36.81 -11.49
CA HIS A 366 -12.61 36.98 -10.81
C HIS A 366 -13.78 37.07 -11.79
N THR A 367 -14.98 36.71 -11.32
CA THR A 367 -16.19 36.69 -12.14
C THR A 367 -16.72 38.08 -12.51
N THR A 368 -16.24 39.15 -11.86
CA THR A 368 -16.59 40.54 -12.21
C THR A 368 -16.29 40.88 -13.67
N ALA A 369 -15.31 40.23 -14.29
CA ALA A 369 -15.02 40.39 -15.72
C ALA A 369 -16.22 40.01 -16.60
N VAL A 370 -16.95 38.94 -16.21
CA VAL A 370 -18.18 38.53 -16.88
C VAL A 370 -19.27 39.58 -16.69
N SER A 371 -19.42 40.11 -15.48
CA SER A 371 -20.36 41.20 -15.19
C SER A 371 -20.07 42.42 -16.06
N THR A 372 -18.80 42.80 -16.25
CA THR A 372 -18.41 43.92 -17.13
C THR A 372 -18.82 43.68 -18.57
N ARG A 373 -18.56 42.47 -19.11
CA ARG A 373 -19.00 42.11 -20.46
C ARG A 373 -20.52 42.15 -20.60
N MET A 374 -21.24 41.64 -19.61
CA MET A 374 -22.69 41.65 -19.62
C MET A 374 -23.23 43.08 -19.56
N LEU A 375 -22.72 43.93 -18.66
CA LEU A 375 -23.10 45.33 -18.57
C LEU A 375 -22.80 46.09 -19.86
N TYR A 376 -21.65 45.84 -20.47
CA TYR A 376 -21.30 46.42 -21.78
C TYR A 376 -22.30 46.00 -22.87
N LYS A 377 -22.63 44.72 -22.95
CA LYS A 377 -23.63 44.20 -23.90
C LYS A 377 -25.01 44.83 -23.66
N LEU A 378 -25.46 44.87 -22.41
CA LEU A 378 -26.73 45.47 -22.02
C LEU A 378 -26.80 46.97 -22.35
N ALA A 379 -25.69 47.69 -22.17
CA ALA A 379 -25.61 49.11 -22.51
C ALA A 379 -25.75 49.38 -24.03
N GLN A 380 -25.45 48.39 -24.88
CA GLN A 380 -25.71 48.47 -26.32
C GLN A 380 -27.17 48.18 -26.67
N GLU A 381 -27.80 47.26 -25.94
CA GLU A 381 -29.14 46.77 -26.23
C GLU A 381 -30.25 47.68 -25.66
N VAL A 382 -30.04 48.33 -24.51
CA VAL A 382 -31.11 49.03 -23.79
C VAL A 382 -30.66 50.40 -23.26
N LYS A 383 -31.41 51.47 -23.57
CA LYS A 383 -31.16 52.85 -23.09
C LYS A 383 -31.50 53.07 -21.60
N GLN A 384 -32.18 52.14 -20.93
CA GLN A 384 -32.60 52.24 -19.52
C GLN A 384 -32.86 50.83 -18.95
N LEU A 385 -32.17 50.43 -17.87
CA LEU A 385 -32.25 49.08 -17.31
C LEU A 385 -32.78 49.05 -15.87
N SER A 386 -33.58 48.02 -15.57
CA SER A 386 -34.09 47.66 -14.24
C SER A 386 -33.77 46.20 -13.84
N ASP A 387 -32.86 45.52 -14.54
CA ASP A 387 -32.66 44.07 -14.41
C ASP A 387 -31.55 43.70 -13.41
N ALA A 388 -31.71 42.55 -12.74
CA ALA A 388 -30.78 42.00 -11.75
C ALA A 388 -30.14 40.69 -12.24
N TYR A 389 -28.80 40.57 -12.14
CA TYR A 389 -28.02 39.48 -12.72
C TYR A 389 -27.06 38.83 -11.70
N PHE A 390 -26.86 37.51 -11.79
CA PHE A 390 -25.94 36.75 -10.93
C PHE A 390 -25.09 35.77 -11.73
N ILE A 391 -24.05 35.21 -11.08
CA ILE A 391 -23.15 34.22 -11.68
C ILE A 391 -23.17 32.96 -10.81
N SER A 392 -23.43 31.80 -11.42
CA SER A 392 -23.13 30.52 -10.79
C SER A 392 -21.70 30.09 -11.15
N LEU A 393 -20.94 29.64 -10.15
CA LEU A 393 -19.52 29.25 -10.26
C LEU A 393 -19.35 27.84 -10.80
#